data_AF-A0AAU8HSY1-F1
#
_entry.id   AF-A0AAU8HSY1-F1
#
_cell.length_a   1.000
_cell.length_b   1.000
_cell.length_c   1.000
_cell.angle_alpha   90.00
_cell.angle_beta   90.00
_cell.angle_gamma   90.00
#
_symmetry.space_group_name_H-M   'P 1'
#
loop_
_entity.id
_entity.type
_entity.pdbx_description
1 polymer ?
#
loop_
_entity_poly.entity_id
_entity_poly.type
_entity_poly.pdbx_seq_one_letter_code
_entity_poly.pdbx_strand_id
1 'polypeptide(L)'
;MIESRCGILCSKCNYRVELDCRGCINIKKPFWGERCPVKSCCDSKKLNHCGDCRTFPCDLLKQFSYDEEQGDKGLRIEQCEKWKD
;
A
#
# COMPACT_ATOMS: atom_id res chain seq x y z
N MET A 1 -0.79 9.02 11.00
CA MET A 1 -1.42 7.70 11.12
C MET A 1 -1.22 6.95 9.82
N ILE A 2 -0.83 5.68 9.89
CA ILE A 2 -0.58 4.82 8.72
C ILE A 2 -1.90 4.14 8.33
N GLU A 3 -2.28 4.25 7.06
CA GLU A 3 -3.57 3.73 6.57
C GLU A 3 -3.45 2.47 5.70
N SER A 4 -2.27 2.24 5.12
CA SER A 4 -2.00 1.09 4.27
C SER A 4 -0.52 0.71 4.30
N ARG A 5 -0.20 -0.48 3.78
CA ARG A 5 1.19 -0.94 3.69
C ARG A 5 1.98 -0.27 2.56
N CYS A 6 1.32 0.11 1.47
CA CYS A 6 1.97 0.63 0.26
C CYS A 6 2.05 2.16 0.20
N GLY A 7 1.37 2.89 1.08
CA GLY A 7 1.29 4.36 1.02
C GLY A 7 -0.02 4.91 0.45
N ILE A 8 -0.93 4.06 -0.03
CA ILE A 8 -2.29 4.50 -0.38
C ILE A 8 -3.00 5.02 0.87
N LEU A 9 -3.68 6.16 0.75
CA LEU A 9 -4.60 6.67 1.77
C LEU A 9 -5.96 5.99 1.57
N CYS A 10 -6.27 4.99 2.40
CA CYS A 10 -7.57 4.31 2.35
C CYS A 10 -8.74 5.25 2.66
N SER A 11 -8.51 6.34 3.39
CA SER A 11 -9.47 7.43 3.62
C SER A 11 -9.86 8.17 2.33
N LYS A 12 -9.01 8.14 1.30
CA LYS A 12 -9.25 8.76 -0.02
C LYS A 12 -9.49 7.74 -1.14
N CYS A 13 -9.71 6.47 -0.79
CA CYS A 13 -9.89 5.40 -1.76
C CYS A 13 -11.37 5.16 -2.05
N ASN A 14 -11.81 5.41 -3.30
CA ASN A 14 -13.22 5.27 -3.69
C ASN A 14 -13.76 3.84 -3.53
N TYR A 15 -12.92 2.83 -3.79
CA TYR A 15 -13.27 1.42 -3.59
C TYR A 15 -13.64 1.07 -2.14
N ARG A 16 -13.26 1.91 -1.17
CA ARG A 16 -13.69 1.73 0.22
C ARG A 16 -15.21 1.79 0.35
N VAL A 17 -15.83 2.76 -0.33
CA VAL A 17 -17.27 2.98 -0.29
C VAL A 17 -17.99 2.05 -1.26
N GLU A 18 -17.49 1.96 -2.50
CA GLU A 18 -18.15 1.18 -3.56
C GLU A 18 -18.21 -0.32 -3.27
N LEU A 19 -17.21 -0.86 -2.57
CA LEU A 19 -17.07 -2.30 -2.31
C LEU A 19 -17.19 -2.66 -0.83
N ASP A 20 -17.67 -1.74 0.01
CA ASP A 20 -17.72 -1.89 1.48
C ASP A 20 -16.39 -2.42 2.07
N CYS A 21 -15.27 -1.89 1.55
CA CYS A 21 -13.94 -2.35 1.92
C CYS A 21 -13.53 -1.74 3.27
N ARG A 22 -13.04 -2.57 4.20
CA ARG A 22 -12.66 -2.16 5.56
C ARG A 22 -11.30 -1.43 5.66
N GLY A 23 -10.61 -1.23 4.54
CA GLY A 23 -9.28 -0.60 4.46
C GLY A 23 -8.12 -1.59 4.60
N CYS A 24 -6.96 -1.24 4.01
CA CYS A 24 -5.81 -2.13 3.82
C CYS A 24 -5.33 -2.83 5.10
N ILE A 25 -5.32 -2.12 6.23
CA ILE A 25 -4.88 -2.67 7.52
C ILE A 25 -5.88 -3.67 8.12
N ASN A 26 -7.16 -3.59 7.75
CA ASN A 26 -8.24 -4.39 8.35
C ASN A 26 -8.72 -5.54 7.45
N ILE A 27 -8.37 -5.53 6.17
CA ILE A 27 -8.73 -6.61 5.24
C ILE A 27 -7.67 -7.71 5.24
N LYS A 28 -8.12 -8.97 5.15
CA LYS A 28 -7.24 -10.14 4.94
C LYS A 28 -6.88 -10.33 3.46
N LYS A 29 -7.81 -10.03 2.55
CA LYS A 29 -7.64 -10.14 1.10
C LYS A 29 -8.19 -8.89 0.39
N PRO A 30 -7.55 -8.40 -0.69
CA PRO A 30 -8.13 -7.38 -1.55
C PRO A 30 -9.29 -7.94 -2.39
N PHE A 31 -10.08 -7.07 -3.02
CA PHE A 31 -11.17 -7.50 -3.90
C PHE A 31 -10.65 -8.03 -5.25
N TRP A 32 -9.49 -7.57 -5.70
CA TRP A 32 -8.89 -7.86 -7.01
C TRP A 32 -7.97 -9.09 -7.02
N GLY A 33 -7.89 -9.85 -5.93
CA GLY A 33 -7.08 -11.07 -5.89
C GLY A 33 -6.98 -11.68 -4.51
N GLU A 34 -6.32 -12.83 -4.42
CA GLU A 34 -6.21 -13.58 -3.17
C GLU A 34 -5.34 -12.87 -2.12
N ARG A 35 -4.30 -12.15 -2.56
CA ARG A 35 -3.37 -11.41 -1.68
C ARG A 35 -2.83 -10.16 -2.37
N CYS A 36 -2.62 -9.10 -1.59
CA CYS A 36 -1.85 -7.96 -2.04
C CYS A 36 -0.35 -8.25 -1.84
N PRO A 37 0.49 -8.21 -2.88
CA PRO A 37 1.92 -8.50 -2.78
C PRO A 37 2.65 -7.55 -1.81
N VAL A 38 2.35 -6.24 -1.89
CA VAL A 38 2.98 -5.23 -1.03
C VAL A 38 2.61 -5.43 0.44
N LYS A 39 1.33 -5.69 0.72
CA LYS A 39 0.86 -5.97 2.09
C LYS A 39 1.50 -7.24 2.64
N SER A 40 1.50 -8.32 1.86
CA SER A 40 2.11 -9.60 2.26
C SER A 40 3.60 -9.45 2.56
N CYS A 41 4.32 -8.67 1.74
CA CYS A 41 5.73 -8.35 1.96
C CYS A 41 5.95 -7.61 3.28
N CYS A 42 5.19 -6.54 3.56
CA CYS A 42 5.31 -5.79 4.81
C CYS A 42 4.96 -6.65 6.04
N ASP A 43 3.84 -7.39 5.99
CA ASP A 43 3.40 -8.22 7.11
C ASP A 43 4.43 -9.34 7.40
N SER A 44 5.01 -9.98 6.37
CA SER A 44 6.07 -11.00 6.54
C SER A 44 7.34 -10.45 7.17
N LYS A 45 7.68 -9.19 6.89
CA LYS A 45 8.84 -8.48 7.43
C LYS A 45 8.53 -7.74 8.74
N LYS A 46 7.29 -7.82 9.22
CA LYS A 46 6.77 -7.09 10.39
C LYS A 46 6.97 -5.56 10.29
N LEU A 47 6.79 -5.01 9.10
CA LEU A 47 6.88 -3.58 8.81
C LEU A 47 5.48 -2.94 8.86
N ASN A 48 5.39 -1.69 9.34
CA ASN A 48 4.10 -0.99 9.38
C ASN A 48 3.68 -0.50 7.99
N HIS A 49 4.63 -0.03 7.20
CA HIS A 49 4.46 0.30 5.79
C HIS A 49 5.79 0.13 5.04
N CYS A 50 5.76 0.28 3.72
CA CYS A 50 6.98 0.15 2.92
C CYS A 50 8.08 1.14 3.31
N GLY A 51 7.74 2.31 3.87
CA GLY A 51 8.71 3.33 4.29
C GLY A 51 9.71 2.81 5.33
N ASP A 52 9.31 1.84 6.17
CA ASP A 52 10.18 1.17 7.14
C ASP A 52 11.16 0.17 6.50
N CYS A 53 11.04 -0.09 5.19
CA CYS A 53 11.86 -1.08 4.51
C CYS A 53 13.27 -0.56 4.28
N ARG A 54 14.29 -1.37 4.61
CA ARG A 54 15.71 -1.02 4.43
C ARG A 54 16.10 -0.67 2.98
N THR A 55 15.38 -1.21 2.01
CA THR A 55 15.61 -0.98 0.57
C THR A 55 14.57 -0.03 -0.02
N PHE A 56 13.94 0.83 0.79
CA PHE A 56 12.89 1.72 0.33
C PHE A 56 13.46 2.87 -0.54
N PRO A 57 12.79 3.24 -1.66
CA PRO A 57 11.68 2.52 -2.28
C PRO A 57 12.17 1.27 -3.01
N CYS A 58 11.62 0.10 -2.66
CA CYS A 58 12.01 -1.17 -3.27
C CYS A 58 11.28 -1.41 -4.59
N ASP A 59 11.80 -2.31 -5.42
CA ASP A 59 11.26 -2.55 -6.76
C ASP A 59 9.80 -2.98 -6.76
N LEU A 60 9.39 -3.79 -5.78
CA LEU A 60 7.99 -4.19 -5.62
C LEU A 60 7.06 -2.98 -5.42
N LEU A 61 7.47 -2.00 -4.60
CA LEU A 61 6.69 -0.79 -4.40
C LEU A 61 6.72 0.09 -5.65
N LYS A 62 7.88 0.25 -6.30
CA LYS A 62 8.01 1.02 -7.54
C LYS A 62 7.12 0.47 -8.63
N GLN A 63 7.15 -0.84 -8.87
CA GLN A 63 6.27 -1.51 -9.83
C GLN A 63 4.80 -1.21 -9.52
N PHE A 64 4.37 -1.32 -8.27
CA PHE A 64 2.99 -0.98 -7.89
C PHE A 64 2.66 0.50 -8.07
N SER A 65 3.62 1.41 -7.91
CA SER A 65 3.38 2.86 -7.93
C SER A 65 3.39 3.44 -9.34
N TYR A 66 4.12 2.78 -10.25
CA TYR A 66 4.30 3.18 -11.65
C TYR A 66 3.68 2.21 -12.65
N ASP A 67 2.83 1.28 -12.18
CA ASP A 67 1.99 0.47 -13.06
C ASP A 67 1.19 1.37 -14.01
N GLU A 68 1.12 1.01 -15.30
CA GLU A 68 0.57 1.89 -16.34
C GLU A 68 -0.93 2.14 -16.17
N GLU A 69 -1.67 1.16 -15.63
CA GLU A 69 -3.13 1.23 -15.49
C GLU A 69 -3.56 1.62 -14.07
N GLN A 70 -2.88 1.09 -13.05
CA GLN A 70 -3.28 1.17 -11.63
C GLN A 70 -2.26 1.91 -10.74
N GLY A 71 -1.17 2.39 -11.35
CA GLY A 71 -0.18 3.22 -10.68
C GLY A 71 -0.72 4.60 -10.34
N ASP A 72 -0.03 5.28 -9.45
CA ASP A 72 -0.34 6.65 -9.03
C ASP A 72 0.84 7.59 -9.26
N LYS A 73 1.70 7.24 -10.22
CA LYS A 73 2.90 8.02 -10.60
C LYS A 73 3.85 8.30 -9.43
N GLY A 74 3.87 7.42 -8.43
CA GLY A 74 4.77 7.53 -7.27
C GLY A 74 4.14 8.17 -6.03
N LEU A 75 2.88 8.60 -6.07
CA LEU A 75 2.23 9.23 -4.91
C LEU A 75 2.23 8.35 -3.65
N ARG A 76 2.08 7.02 -3.81
CA ARG A 76 2.18 6.09 -2.68
C ARG A 76 3.60 5.95 -2.11
N ILE A 77 4.64 6.19 -2.91
CA ILE A 77 6.03 6.30 -2.40
C ILE A 77 6.20 7.59 -1.59
N GLU A 78 5.76 8.73 -2.11
CA GLU A 78 5.82 10.01 -1.37
C GLU A 78 5.05 9.94 -0.05
N GLN A 79 3.90 9.26 -0.05
CA GLN A 79 3.12 9.08 1.18
C GLN A 79 3.83 8.18 2.19
N CYS A 80 4.56 7.15 1.73
CA CYS A 80 5.41 6.35 2.60
C CYS A 80 6.57 7.17 3.19
N GLU A 81 7.18 8.09 2.43
CA GLU A 81 8.20 9.03 2.95
C GLU A 81 7.64 9.89 4.09
N LYS A 82 6.42 10.41 3.94
CA LYS A 82 5.74 11.20 5.00
C LYS A 82 5.40 10.40 6.26
N TRP A 83 5.39 9.08 6.17
CA TRP A 83 5.12 8.20 7.31
C TRP A 83 6.39 7.65 7.95
N LYS A 84 7.56 7.83 7.32
CA LYS A 84 8.83 7.53 7.98
C LYS A 84 8.99 8.49 9.15
N ASP A 85 9.34 7.93 10.30
CA ASP A 85 9.76 8.71 11.48
C ASP A 85 11.08 9.46 11.21
#